data_AF-A0A1B6KW94-F1
#
_entry.id   AF-A0A1B6KW94-F1
#
_cell.length_a   1.000
_cell.length_b   1.000
_cell.length_c   1.000
_cell.angle_alpha   90.00
_cell.angle_beta   90.00
_cell.angle_gamma   90.00
#
_symmetry.space_group_name_H-M   'P 1'
#
loop_
_entity.id
_entity.type
_entity.pdbx_description
1 polymer ?
#
loop_
_entity_poly.entity_id
_entity_poly.type
_entity_poly.pdbx_seq_one_letter_code
_entity_poly.pdbx_strand_id
1 'polypeptide(L)'
;MKPAEIYRQLRDVYGEDVMSEGMVRKWVRMFSGSQTNVHDENQSGGPSLVTDDLVRAVDKKIQENRRFTMTTLSDDFQQISHSLLYKIVTDRLGYCKLCSRWVPK
;
A
#
# COMPACT_ATOMS: atom_id res chain seq x y z
N MET A 1 28.18 21.90 -1.08
CA MET A 1 27.42 22.75 -0.13
C MET A 1 27.43 22.09 1.23
N LYS A 2 27.72 22.80 2.33
CA LYS A 2 27.78 22.19 3.67
C LYS A 2 26.36 22.12 4.27
N PRO A 3 25.88 20.98 4.79
CA PRO A 3 24.52 20.86 5.35
C PRO A 3 24.19 21.87 6.45
N ALA A 4 25.16 22.19 7.31
CA ALA A 4 24.99 23.16 8.39
C ALA A 4 24.69 24.58 7.87
N GLU A 5 25.20 24.94 6.68
CA GLU A 5 24.93 26.24 6.07
C GLU A 5 23.49 26.31 5.53
N ILE A 6 23.03 25.23 4.90
CA ILE A 6 21.64 25.13 4.41
C ILE A 6 20.67 25.19 5.59
N TYR A 7 20.96 24.51 6.69
CA TYR A 7 20.12 24.55 7.89
C TYR A 7 20.02 25.97 8.49
N ARG A 8 21.14 26.71 8.54
CA ARG A 8 21.13 28.11 9.00
C ARG A 8 20.27 28.99 8.11
N GLN A 9 20.41 28.87 6.79
CA GLN A 9 19.61 29.65 5.84
C GLN A 9 18.13 29.29 5.90
N LEU A 10 17.79 28.01 6.04
CA LEU A 10 16.40 27.58 6.23
C LEU A 10 15.81 28.18 7.50
N ARG A 11 16.53 28.13 8.63
CA ARG A 11 16.07 28.70 9.89
C ARG A 11 15.92 30.23 9.84
N ASP A 12 16.80 30.91 9.12
CA ASP A 12 16.76 32.37 8.96
C ASP A 12 15.53 32.82 8.15
N VAL A 13 15.18 32.08 7.09
CA VAL A 13 14.05 32.41 6.21
C VAL A 13 12.70 31.93 6.75
N TYR A 14 12.65 30.72 7.31
CA TYR A 14 11.38 30.05 7.69
C TYR A 14 11.17 29.95 9.22
N GLY A 15 12.12 30.41 10.03
CA GLY A 15 12.03 30.39 11.49
C GLY A 15 12.32 29.01 12.09
N GLU A 16 11.76 28.73 13.27
CA GLU A 16 12.07 27.52 14.03
C GLU A 16 11.30 26.26 13.58
N ASP A 17 10.24 26.42 12.79
CA ASP A 17 9.43 25.32 12.26
C ASP A 17 10.03 24.73 10.97
N VAL A 18 11.33 24.48 11.00
CA VAL A 18 12.09 23.88 9.89
C VAL A 18 12.49 22.46 10.20
N MET A 19 12.67 21.67 9.14
CA MET A 19 13.18 20.31 9.28
C MET A 19 14.52 20.28 10.02
N SER A 20 14.74 19.26 10.84
CA SER A 20 15.95 19.14 11.65
C SER A 20 17.22 19.09 10.80
N GLU A 21 18.34 19.50 11.39
CA GLU A 21 19.65 19.45 10.72
C GLU A 21 19.98 18.03 10.21
N GLY A 22 19.53 16.99 10.92
CA GLY A 22 19.65 15.60 10.49
C GLY A 22 18.89 15.30 9.19
N MET A 23 17.70 15.87 9.04
CA MET A 23 16.90 15.75 7.81
C MET A 23 17.57 16.50 6.65
N VAL A 24 18.10 17.71 6.90
CA VAL A 24 18.88 18.46 5.90
C VAL A 24 20.10 17.65 5.43
N ARG A 25 20.84 17.01 6.34
CA ARG A 25 21.96 16.12 5.96
C ARG A 25 21.50 14.94 5.09
N LYS A 26 20.36 14.33 5.41
CA LYS A 26 19.77 13.23 4.61
C LYS A 26 19.44 13.71 3.20
N TRP A 27 18.76 14.85 3.06
CA TRP A 27 18.43 15.45 1.76
C TRP A 27 19.66 15.80 0.94
N VAL A 28 20.67 16.44 1.55
CA VAL A 28 21.94 16.75 0.86
C VAL A 28 22.60 15.49 0.31
N ARG A 29 22.57 14.38 1.06
CA ARG A 29 23.09 13.08 0.60
C ARG A 29 22.27 12.53 -0.57
N MET A 30 20.94 12.54 -0.48
CA MET A 30 20.04 12.05 -1.56
C MET A 30 20.24 12.84 -2.85
N PHE A 31 20.21 14.17 -2.78
CA PHE A 31 20.41 15.05 -3.94
C PHE A 31 21.83 14.98 -4.52
N SER A 32 22.85 14.74 -3.69
CA SER A 32 24.22 14.51 -4.20
C SER A 32 24.37 13.21 -5.00
N GLY A 33 23.45 12.26 -4.80
CA GLY A 33 23.42 10.96 -5.48
C GLY A 33 22.55 10.92 -6.73
N SER A 34 22.23 12.07 -7.34
CA SER A 34 21.38 12.20 -8.55
C SER A 34 19.88 11.91 -8.36
N GLN A 35 19.39 11.76 -7.12
CA GLN A 35 17.95 11.73 -6.87
C GLN A 35 17.38 13.14 -6.96
N THR A 36 16.66 13.46 -8.04
CA THR A 36 15.99 14.77 -8.25
C THR A 36 14.53 14.77 -7.78
N ASN A 37 14.00 13.62 -7.35
CA ASN A 37 12.61 13.52 -6.91
C ASN A 37 12.46 14.10 -5.50
N VAL A 38 11.60 15.10 -5.37
CA VAL A 38 11.27 15.78 -4.10
C VAL A 38 10.05 15.12 -3.43
N HIS A 39 9.27 14.34 -4.18
CA HIS A 39 8.13 13.62 -3.63
C HIS A 39 8.59 12.43 -2.81
N ASP A 40 7.82 12.13 -1.76
CA ASP A 40 7.99 10.90 -1.00
C ASP A 40 7.98 9.70 -1.96
N GLU A 41 8.95 8.82 -1.78
CA GLU A 41 8.89 7.51 -2.42
C GLU A 41 7.59 6.82 -2.00
N ASN A 42 7.03 6.03 -2.92
CA ASN A 42 5.79 5.33 -2.69
C ASN A 42 5.95 4.51 -1.40
N GLN A 43 5.43 5.02 -0.29
CA GLN A 43 5.53 4.36 0.99
C GLN A 43 4.80 3.04 0.79
N SER A 44 5.55 1.93 0.80
CA SER A 44 4.93 0.62 0.90
C SER A 44 4.16 0.67 2.21
N GLY A 45 2.85 0.90 2.10
CA GLY A 45 1.95 0.78 3.24
C GLY A 45 2.29 -0.53 3.93
N GLY A 46 2.36 -0.49 5.26
CA GLY A 46 2.83 -1.61 6.08
C GLY A 46 2.23 -2.96 5.67
N PRO A 47 2.87 -4.08 6.05
CA PRO A 47 2.64 -5.40 5.46
C PRO A 47 1.15 -5.63 5.22
N SER A 48 0.79 -5.69 3.93
CA SER A 48 -0.60 -5.87 3.57
C SER A 48 -1.09 -7.17 4.21
N LEU A 49 -2.16 -7.11 5.00
CA LEU A 49 -2.85 -8.31 5.50
C LEU A 49 -3.26 -9.24 4.34
N VAL A 50 -3.32 -8.69 3.13
CA VAL A 50 -3.53 -9.42 1.88
C VAL A 50 -2.17 -9.84 1.32
N THR A 51 -1.73 -11.05 1.68
CA THR A 51 -0.58 -11.70 1.03
C THR A 51 -0.99 -12.33 -0.30
N ASP A 52 -0.06 -12.49 -1.23
CA ASP A 52 -0.33 -13.13 -2.53
C ASP A 52 -0.79 -14.59 -2.37
N ASP A 53 -0.29 -15.29 -1.33
CA ASP A 53 -0.74 -16.63 -0.98
C ASP A 53 -2.23 -16.68 -0.62
N LEU A 54 -2.70 -15.68 0.14
CA LEU A 54 -4.10 -15.58 0.48
C LEU A 54 -4.95 -15.31 -0.76
N VAL A 55 -4.52 -14.40 -1.62
CA VAL A 55 -5.23 -14.09 -2.88
C VAL A 55 -5.38 -15.36 -3.73
N ARG A 56 -4.31 -16.16 -3.85
CA ARG A 56 -4.32 -17.42 -4.58
C ARG A 56 -5.23 -18.47 -3.94
N ALA A 57 -5.26 -18.56 -2.61
CA ALA A 57 -6.15 -19.48 -1.89
C ALA A 57 -7.63 -19.12 -2.13
N VAL A 58 -7.96 -17.83 -2.09
CA VAL A 58 -9.31 -17.33 -2.38
C VAL A 58 -9.68 -17.65 -3.84
N ASP A 59 -8.82 -17.36 -4.81
CA ASP A 59 -9.10 -17.64 -6.22
C ASP A 59 -9.35 -19.13 -6.49
N LYS A 60 -8.52 -20.01 -5.90
CA LYS A 60 -8.73 -21.46 -6.00
C LYS A 60 -10.11 -21.86 -5.49
N LYS A 61 -10.54 -21.30 -4.36
CA LYS A 61 -11.85 -21.62 -3.78
C LYS A 61 -13.01 -21.15 -4.66
N ILE A 62 -12.85 -20.00 -5.32
CA ILE A 62 -13.81 -19.47 -6.29
C ILE A 62 -13.89 -20.35 -7.54
N GLN A 63 -12.76 -20.86 -8.02
CA GLN A 63 -12.73 -21.77 -9.18
C GLN A 63 -13.36 -23.13 -8.86
N GLU A 64 -13.19 -23.65 -7.63
CA GLU A 64 -13.84 -24.86 -7.15
C GLU A 64 -15.38 -24.72 -7.11
N ASN A 65 -15.89 -23.54 -6.74
CA ASN A 65 -17.32 -23.26 -6.74
C ASN A 65 -17.64 -21.87 -7.29
N ARG A 66 -17.91 -21.78 -8.60
CA ARG A 66 -18.27 -20.53 -9.27
C ARG A 66 -19.61 -19.91 -8.82
N ARG A 67 -20.41 -20.64 -8.03
CA ARG A 67 -21.65 -20.16 -7.40
C ARG A 67 -21.47 -19.97 -5.89
N PHE A 68 -20.31 -19.52 -5.44
CA PHE A 68 -20.07 -19.23 -4.03
C PHE A 68 -20.81 -17.97 -3.56
N THR A 69 -21.13 -17.93 -2.27
CA THR A 69 -21.64 -16.74 -1.58
C THR A 69 -20.52 -16.15 -0.71
N MET A 70 -20.52 -14.84 -0.48
CA MET A 70 -19.47 -14.23 0.36
C MET A 70 -19.47 -14.81 1.79
N THR A 71 -20.64 -15.24 2.29
CA THR A 71 -20.78 -15.98 3.56
C THR A 71 -20.01 -17.30 3.56
N THR A 72 -20.17 -18.14 2.52
CA THR A 72 -19.45 -19.43 2.45
C THR A 72 -17.95 -19.21 2.37
N LEU A 73 -17.51 -18.16 1.67
CA LEU A 73 -16.09 -17.79 1.63
C LEU A 73 -15.59 -17.30 3.00
N SER A 74 -16.42 -16.57 3.75
CA SER A 74 -16.08 -16.15 5.11
C SER A 74 -15.98 -17.32 6.08
N ASP A 75 -16.79 -18.36 5.90
CA ASP A 75 -16.74 -19.58 6.72
C ASP A 75 -15.44 -20.37 6.48
N ASP A 76 -14.94 -20.37 5.24
CA ASP A 76 -13.67 -20.99 4.87
C ASP A 76 -12.44 -20.16 5.34
N PHE A 77 -12.61 -18.85 5.48
CA PHE A 77 -11.55 -17.89 5.80
C PHE A 77 -11.86 -17.09 7.07
N GLN A 78 -12.14 -17.76 8.18
CA GLN A 78 -12.59 -17.14 9.44
C GLN A 78 -11.59 -16.13 10.04
N GLN A 79 -10.30 -16.32 9.79
CA GLN A 79 -9.24 -15.39 10.20
C GLN A 79 -9.27 -14.04 9.45
N ILE A 80 -10.11 -13.89 8.42
CA ILE A 80 -10.15 -12.71 7.55
C ILE A 80 -11.51 -12.06 7.65
N SER A 81 -11.52 -10.73 7.74
CA SER A 81 -12.77 -10.00 7.78
C SER A 81 -13.53 -10.10 6.45
N HIS A 82 -14.85 -10.15 6.54
CA HIS A 82 -15.75 -10.20 5.38
C HIS A 82 -15.53 -9.02 4.41
N SER A 83 -15.20 -7.83 4.92
CA SER A 83 -14.89 -6.66 4.09
C SER A 83 -13.57 -6.80 3.33
N LEU A 84 -12.56 -7.43 3.93
CA LEU A 84 -11.28 -7.69 3.28
C LEU A 84 -11.41 -8.76 2.20
N LEU A 85 -12.16 -9.85 2.47
CA LEU A 85 -12.50 -10.85 1.45
C LEU A 85 -13.20 -10.21 0.25
N TYR A 86 -14.19 -9.34 0.49
CA TYR A 86 -14.86 -8.64 -0.59
C TYR A 86 -13.89 -7.83 -1.47
N LYS A 87 -12.98 -7.06 -0.84
CA LYS A 87 -11.94 -6.31 -1.56
C LYS A 87 -10.99 -7.23 -2.33
N ILE A 88 -10.60 -8.37 -1.77
CA ILE A 88 -9.76 -9.35 -2.49
C ILE A 88 -10.50 -9.86 -3.73
N VAL A 89 -11.76 -10.25 -3.61
CA VAL A 89 -12.54 -10.79 -4.72
C VAL A 89 -12.77 -9.75 -5.82
N THR A 90 -13.08 -8.50 -5.44
CA THR A 90 -13.45 -7.44 -6.38
C THR A 90 -12.27 -6.61 -6.90
N ASP A 91 -11.39 -6.15 -6.01
CA ASP A 91 -10.29 -5.24 -6.37
C ASP A 91 -9.03 -5.99 -6.82
N ARG A 92 -8.68 -7.08 -6.14
CA ARG A 92 -7.45 -7.86 -6.45
C ARG A 92 -7.69 -8.87 -7.57
N LEU A 93 -8.75 -9.67 -7.45
CA LEU A 93 -9.05 -10.74 -8.40
C LEU A 93 -9.98 -10.31 -9.54
N GLY A 94 -10.62 -9.14 -9.43
CA GLY A 94 -11.44 -8.58 -10.50
C GLY A 94 -12.76 -9.31 -10.74
N TYR A 95 -13.25 -10.16 -9.84
CA TYR A 95 -14.54 -10.83 -10.03
C TYR A 95 -15.71 -9.87 -9.82
N CYS A 96 -16.75 -10.03 -10.64
CA CYS A 96 -18.03 -9.36 -10.50
C CYS A 96 -19.17 -10.38 -10.35
N LYS A 97 -20.21 -10.02 -9.60
CA LYS A 97 -21.37 -10.88 -9.37
C LYS A 97 -22.43 -10.62 -10.45
N LEU A 98 -22.69 -11.61 -11.30
CA LEU A 98 -23.70 -11.57 -12.36
C LEU A 98 -24.75 -12.66 -12.14
N CYS A 99 -26.00 -12.25 -11.88
CA CYS A 99 -27.17 -13.14 -11.78
C CYS A 99 -26.92 -14.40 -10.93
N SER A 100 -26.30 -14.25 -9.75
CA SER A 100 -25.86 -15.29 -8.78
C SER A 100 -24.53 -16.01 -9.04
N ARG A 101 -23.81 -15.68 -10.11
CA ARG A 101 -22.47 -16.24 -10.41
C ARG A 101 -21.38 -15.19 -10.26
N TRP A 102 -20.20 -15.59 -9.83
CA TRP A 102 -19.02 -14.73 -9.89
C TRP A 102 -18.26 -15.02 -11.19
N VAL A 103 -17.97 -13.95 -11.94
CA VAL A 103 -17.30 -14.00 -13.23
C VAL A 103 -16.11 -13.04 -13.21
N PRO A 104 -14.93 -13.46 -13.72
CA PRO A 104 -13.82 -12.53 -13.94
C PRO A 104 -14.29 -11.36 -14.81
N LYS A 105 -13.83 -10.15 -14.48
CA LYS A 105 -13.98 -9.00 -15.38
C LYS A 105 -13.16 -9.17 -16.64
#